data_AF-A0A2V5KWL0-F1
#
_entry.id   AF-A0A2V5KWL0-F1
#
_cell.length_a   1.000
_cell.length_b   1.000
_cell.length_c   1.000
_cell.angle_alpha   90.00
_cell.angle_beta   90.00
_cell.angle_gamma   90.00
#
_symmetry.space_group_name_H-M   'P 1'
#
loop_
_entity.id
_entity.type
_entity.pdbx_description
1 polymer ?
#
loop_
_entity_poly.entity_id
_entity_poly.type
_entity_poly.pdbx_seq_one_letter_code
_entity_poly.pdbx_strand_id
1 'polypeptide(L)'
;MDPELRSRFNADFTPEKYTVLLRCVNETEKWPADFRISETPIFITNEFTDEVVRAAHEIVDLTRTPEFAANSRNAIPKGLEVPNESAHPNFLVVDFGICAEGGRLVPRLIELQAFPSLFGFQLLLLHCMRKAYPAIPRKWTSSFGGIKDEAYIELLRRTIVNNADPENVILLEIEPEKQKTRVDFAATETLLGIRSVCLTKIKKRGQQLFYERDKREVRIERIYNRVIFDELMRRPDLDLPFRFQDDLDVRWVGHPDWYFRISKHSLPFLKTEHTSQAFFANEFPAKKKIDNYVLKPLYSFAGLGVDLEPTREKLSALENPREWILQKKVNYAEFVPTVDGTKSKAEIRMMFVWPENDREPVLVNNLVRMSHGKMMGVDFNIDKTWVGASIALHRAE
;
A
#
# COMPACT_ATOMS: atom_id res chain seq x y z
N MET A 1 8.89 -3.44 20.49
CA MET A 1 9.38 -4.64 19.76
C MET A 1 9.62 -5.73 20.79
N ASP A 2 9.34 -6.99 20.45
CA ASP A 2 9.63 -8.13 21.32
C ASP A 2 11.14 -8.33 21.49
N PRO A 3 11.69 -8.11 22.70
CA PRO A 3 13.14 -8.09 22.89
C PRO A 3 13.77 -9.48 22.81
N GLU A 4 13.08 -10.51 23.30
CA GLU A 4 13.59 -11.88 23.34
C GLU A 4 13.70 -12.43 21.91
N LEU A 5 12.65 -12.30 21.11
CA LEU A 5 12.65 -12.79 19.74
C LEU A 5 13.59 -12.00 18.85
N ARG A 6 13.67 -10.68 19.03
CA ARG A 6 14.64 -9.85 18.30
C ARG A 6 16.08 -10.27 18.60
N SER A 7 16.41 -10.49 19.87
CA SER A 7 17.75 -10.93 20.29
C SER A 7 18.07 -12.31 19.70
N ARG A 8 17.12 -13.26 19.81
CA ARG A 8 17.30 -14.61 19.24
C ARG A 8 17.49 -14.59 17.73
N PHE A 9 16.70 -13.79 16.99
CA PHE A 9 16.89 -13.68 15.54
C PHE A 9 18.26 -13.08 15.21
N ASN A 10 18.71 -12.03 15.91
CA ASN A 10 20.00 -11.41 15.63
C ASN A 10 21.17 -12.36 15.90
N ALA A 11 21.09 -13.17 16.96
CA ALA A 11 22.10 -14.18 17.27
C ALA A 11 22.15 -15.31 16.22
N ASP A 12 21.01 -15.62 15.60
CA ASP A 12 20.88 -16.67 14.57
C ASP A 12 21.12 -16.15 13.14
N PHE A 13 21.10 -14.84 12.91
CA PHE A 13 21.20 -14.26 11.58
C PHE A 13 22.60 -14.47 10.97
N THR A 14 22.64 -14.87 9.69
CA THR A 14 23.85 -14.89 8.89
C THR A 14 23.58 -14.37 7.46
N PRO A 15 24.59 -13.81 6.78
CA PRO A 15 24.46 -13.40 5.37
C PRO A 15 23.97 -14.53 4.45
N GLU A 16 24.36 -15.77 4.70
CA GLU A 16 23.96 -16.94 3.91
C GLU A 16 22.45 -17.20 4.03
N LYS A 17 21.87 -17.04 5.22
CA LYS A 17 20.41 -17.14 5.41
C LYS A 17 19.68 -16.03 4.65
N TYR A 18 20.23 -14.83 4.62
CA TYR A 18 19.70 -13.76 3.79
C TYR A 18 19.80 -14.07 2.28
N THR A 19 20.89 -14.68 1.81
CA THR A 19 20.97 -15.19 0.43
C THR A 19 19.90 -16.25 0.15
N VAL A 20 19.56 -17.12 1.11
CA VAL A 20 18.45 -18.08 0.98
C VAL A 20 17.11 -17.36 0.85
N LEU A 21 16.86 -16.31 1.64
CA LEU A 21 15.66 -15.48 1.50
C LEU A 21 15.54 -14.89 0.09
N LEU A 22 16.58 -14.19 -0.37
CA LEU A 22 16.58 -13.53 -1.67
C LEU A 22 16.37 -14.52 -2.81
N ARG A 23 17.02 -15.68 -2.73
CA ARG A 23 16.84 -16.75 -3.71
C ARG A 23 15.40 -17.25 -3.74
N CYS A 24 14.82 -17.53 -2.57
CA CYS A 24 13.43 -17.95 -2.47
C CYS A 24 12.49 -16.92 -3.12
N VAL A 25 12.63 -15.64 -2.77
CA VAL A 25 11.79 -14.57 -3.29
C VAL A 25 11.92 -14.44 -4.82
N ASN A 26 13.14 -14.52 -5.34
CA ASN A 26 13.40 -14.26 -6.76
C ASN A 26 13.16 -15.47 -7.68
N GLU A 27 13.06 -16.69 -7.14
CA GLU A 27 12.88 -17.91 -7.92
C GLU A 27 11.48 -18.53 -7.77
N THR A 28 10.65 -18.07 -6.82
CA THR A 28 9.31 -18.67 -6.61
C THR A 28 8.32 -18.27 -7.69
N GLU A 29 8.39 -17.01 -8.15
CA GLU A 29 7.46 -16.47 -9.14
C GLU A 29 8.19 -16.19 -10.47
N LYS A 30 7.42 -16.01 -11.55
CA LYS A 30 8.00 -15.71 -12.88
C LYS A 30 8.81 -14.41 -12.94
N TRP A 31 8.61 -13.50 -11.99
CA TRP A 31 9.34 -12.23 -11.89
C TRP A 31 10.04 -12.11 -10.53
N PRO A 32 11.25 -11.55 -10.48
CA PRO A 32 11.96 -11.29 -9.23
C PRO A 32 11.38 -10.05 -8.52
N ALA A 33 11.80 -9.84 -7.27
CA ALA A 33 11.56 -8.57 -6.58
C ALA A 33 12.54 -7.50 -7.09
N ASP A 34 12.03 -6.47 -7.77
CA ASP A 34 12.82 -5.31 -8.25
C ASP A 34 12.90 -4.19 -7.20
N PHE A 35 12.77 -4.56 -5.93
CA PHE A 35 12.91 -3.70 -4.77
C PHE A 35 13.66 -4.43 -3.67
N ARG A 36 14.30 -3.65 -2.80
CA ARG A 36 15.08 -4.21 -1.70
C ARG A 36 14.17 -4.92 -0.70
N ILE A 37 14.52 -6.16 -0.36
CA ILE A 37 13.95 -6.92 0.75
C ILE A 37 14.81 -6.69 1.99
N SER A 38 14.19 -6.41 3.13
CA SER A 38 14.91 -6.29 4.39
C SER A 38 15.40 -7.65 4.85
N GLU A 39 16.57 -7.66 5.47
CA GLU A 39 17.23 -8.81 6.09
C GLU A 39 16.43 -9.45 7.24
N THR A 40 15.37 -8.78 7.70
CA THR A 40 14.62 -9.23 8.86
C THR A 40 13.15 -8.82 8.82
N PRO A 41 12.24 -9.66 9.37
CA PRO A 41 10.94 -9.18 9.84
C PRO A 41 11.10 -8.30 11.09
N ILE A 42 10.06 -7.55 11.44
CA ILE A 42 9.95 -6.91 12.75
C ILE A 42 9.04 -7.74 13.67
N PHE A 43 9.39 -7.86 14.95
CA PHE A 43 8.63 -8.60 15.95
C PHE A 43 7.93 -7.62 16.87
N ILE A 44 6.64 -7.36 16.65
CA ILE A 44 5.87 -6.40 17.44
C ILE A 44 5.28 -7.07 18.68
N THR A 45 5.17 -6.31 19.78
CA THR A 45 4.57 -6.78 21.03
C THR A 45 3.05 -6.81 20.90
N ASN A 46 2.36 -7.64 21.69
CA ASN A 46 0.89 -7.67 21.72
C ASN A 46 0.30 -6.27 21.97
N GLU A 47 0.86 -5.52 22.93
CA GLU A 47 0.44 -4.13 23.20
C GLU A 47 0.45 -3.24 21.95
N PHE A 48 1.55 -3.27 21.17
CA PHE A 48 1.64 -2.46 19.96
C PHE A 48 0.73 -3.01 18.84
N THR A 49 0.58 -4.33 18.75
CA THR A 49 -0.34 -4.98 17.81
C THR A 49 -1.77 -4.52 18.08
N ASP A 50 -2.24 -4.57 19.32
CA ASP A 50 -3.60 -4.16 19.70
C ASP A 50 -3.82 -2.67 19.40
N GLU A 51 -2.83 -1.83 19.70
CA GLU A 51 -2.91 -0.39 19.43
C GLU A 51 -2.95 -0.08 17.93
N VAL A 52 -2.10 -0.69 17.11
CA VAL A 52 -2.08 -0.43 15.65
C VAL A 52 -3.30 -1.01 14.94
N VAL A 53 -3.81 -2.17 15.39
CA VAL A 53 -5.06 -2.76 14.87
C VAL A 53 -6.23 -1.83 15.18
N ARG A 54 -6.38 -1.40 16.44
CA ARG A 54 -7.43 -0.45 16.84
C ARG A 54 -7.33 0.87 16.07
N ALA A 55 -6.13 1.44 15.96
CA ALA A 55 -5.91 2.68 15.21
C ALA A 55 -6.29 2.53 13.73
N ALA A 56 -5.96 1.39 13.11
CA ALA A 56 -6.30 1.11 11.72
C ALA A 56 -7.82 1.01 11.52
N HIS A 57 -8.51 0.28 12.40
CA HIS A 57 -9.97 0.16 12.36
C HIS A 57 -10.66 1.51 12.57
N GLU A 58 -10.23 2.31 13.54
CA GLU A 58 -10.78 3.65 13.79
C GLU A 58 -10.67 4.56 12.55
N ILE A 59 -9.51 4.54 11.87
CA ILE A 59 -9.32 5.30 10.62
C ILE A 59 -10.21 4.77 9.49
N VAL A 60 -10.30 3.46 9.34
CA VAL A 60 -11.16 2.85 8.32
C VAL A 60 -12.64 3.16 8.58
N ASP A 61 -13.08 3.17 9.82
CA ASP A 61 -14.45 3.54 10.20
C ASP A 61 -14.77 4.99 9.85
N LEU A 62 -13.82 5.92 10.04
CA LEU A 62 -14.01 7.31 9.60
C LEU A 62 -14.24 7.42 8.09
N THR A 63 -13.61 6.56 7.27
CA THR A 63 -13.83 6.56 5.81
C THR A 63 -15.22 6.10 5.38
N ARG A 64 -15.97 5.47 6.31
CA ARG A 64 -17.33 4.95 6.08
C ARG A 64 -18.41 5.97 6.47
N THR A 65 -18.03 7.13 6.98
CA THR A 65 -18.97 8.15 7.47
C THR A 65 -19.57 8.99 6.32
N PRO A 66 -20.81 9.49 6.46
CA PRO A 66 -21.37 10.46 5.51
C PRO A 66 -20.53 11.74 5.38
N GLU A 67 -19.87 12.15 6.46
CA GLU A 67 -18.97 13.30 6.47
C GLU A 67 -17.75 13.07 5.57
N PHE A 68 -17.13 11.89 5.63
CA PHE A 68 -16.06 11.53 4.71
C PHE A 68 -16.53 11.51 3.26
N ALA A 69 -17.72 10.95 2.98
CA ALA A 69 -18.30 10.94 1.65
C ALA A 69 -18.52 12.37 1.12
N ALA A 70 -18.94 13.31 1.96
CA ALA A 70 -19.10 14.72 1.59
C ALA A 70 -17.75 15.40 1.32
N ASN A 71 -16.76 15.22 2.21
CA ASN A 71 -15.43 15.82 2.07
C ASN A 71 -14.69 15.28 0.84
N SER A 72 -14.83 13.98 0.53
CA SER A 72 -14.12 13.34 -0.59
C SER A 72 -14.67 13.69 -1.98
N ARG A 73 -15.82 14.38 -2.09
CA ARG A 73 -16.42 14.74 -3.41
C ARG A 73 -15.50 15.57 -4.29
N ASN A 74 -14.69 16.43 -3.68
CA ASN A 74 -13.77 17.32 -4.40
C ASN A 74 -12.36 16.72 -4.53
N ALA A 75 -12.17 15.44 -4.16
CA ALA A 75 -10.87 14.80 -4.21
C ALA A 75 -10.47 14.38 -5.62
N ILE A 76 -11.45 14.13 -6.50
CA ILE A 76 -11.22 13.71 -7.89
C ILE A 76 -11.01 14.97 -8.74
N PRO A 77 -9.89 15.09 -9.48
CA PRO A 77 -9.69 16.19 -10.41
C PRO A 77 -10.78 16.21 -11.49
N LYS A 78 -11.18 17.42 -11.87
CA LYS A 78 -12.22 17.62 -12.88
C LYS A 78 -11.84 16.96 -14.21
N GLY A 79 -12.76 16.16 -14.75
CA GLY A 79 -12.59 15.43 -16.01
C GLY A 79 -11.95 14.05 -15.87
N LEU A 80 -11.58 13.64 -14.65
CA LEU A 80 -11.03 12.31 -14.37
C LEU A 80 -12.05 11.35 -13.77
N GLU A 81 -13.27 11.82 -13.47
CA GLU A 81 -14.34 11.04 -12.84
C GLU A 81 -14.73 9.82 -13.69
N VAL A 82 -14.63 8.63 -13.11
CA VAL A 82 -14.99 7.38 -13.78
C VAL A 82 -16.44 7.01 -13.43
N PRO A 83 -17.29 6.68 -14.43
CA PRO A 83 -18.69 6.36 -14.17
C PRO A 83 -18.84 5.04 -13.39
N ASN A 84 -20.00 4.87 -12.77
CA ASN A 84 -20.40 3.64 -12.07
C ASN A 84 -19.51 3.29 -10.86
N GLU A 85 -19.15 4.31 -10.07
CA GLU A 85 -18.40 4.16 -8.82
C GLU A 85 -19.02 3.13 -7.86
N SER A 86 -18.17 2.29 -7.27
CA SER A 86 -18.59 1.31 -6.27
C SER A 86 -18.96 1.98 -4.95
N ALA A 87 -19.89 1.40 -4.20
CA ALA A 87 -20.37 1.94 -2.92
C ALA A 87 -19.24 2.13 -1.87
N HIS A 88 -18.20 1.29 -1.96
CA HIS A 88 -17.00 1.34 -1.13
C HIS A 88 -15.80 0.82 -1.94
N PRO A 89 -14.55 1.09 -1.54
CA PRO A 89 -13.39 0.50 -2.18
C PRO A 89 -13.28 -0.99 -1.88
N ASN A 90 -12.63 -1.75 -2.77
CA ASN A 90 -12.36 -3.18 -2.53
C ASN A 90 -11.14 -3.43 -1.64
N PHE A 91 -10.23 -2.46 -1.57
CA PHE A 91 -9.00 -2.56 -0.82
C PHE A 91 -8.74 -1.24 -0.10
N LEU A 92 -8.23 -1.30 1.12
CA LEU A 92 -7.77 -0.13 1.84
C LEU A 92 -6.45 -0.45 2.53
N VAL A 93 -5.57 0.52 2.58
CA VAL A 93 -4.38 0.46 3.42
C VAL A 93 -4.27 1.71 4.27
N VAL A 94 -3.76 1.51 5.49
CA VAL A 94 -3.46 2.59 6.43
C VAL A 94 -2.00 2.48 6.82
N ASP A 95 -1.22 3.51 6.49
CA ASP A 95 0.21 3.57 6.74
C ASP A 95 0.49 4.32 8.03
N PHE A 96 1.14 3.66 8.98
CA PHE A 96 1.57 4.23 10.23
C PHE A 96 3.10 4.29 10.31
N GLY A 97 3.61 5.44 10.73
CA GLY A 97 4.97 5.57 11.23
C GLY A 97 5.02 4.99 12.63
N ILE A 98 5.99 4.12 12.90
CA ILE A 98 6.22 3.60 14.24
C ILE A 98 7.06 4.64 14.99
N CYS A 99 6.42 5.38 15.88
CA CYS A 99 6.98 6.54 16.58
C CYS A 99 7.31 6.20 18.03
N ALA A 100 8.14 7.02 18.67
CA ALA A 100 8.45 6.91 20.10
C ALA A 100 7.84 8.08 20.86
N GLU A 101 6.98 7.79 21.84
CA GLU A 101 6.36 8.78 22.71
C GLU A 101 6.36 8.26 24.14
N GLY A 102 6.88 9.03 25.10
CA GLY A 102 6.92 8.60 26.51
C GLY A 102 7.66 7.28 26.76
N GLY A 103 8.60 6.89 25.90
CA GLY A 103 9.35 5.63 25.99
C GLY A 103 8.64 4.40 25.43
N ARG A 104 7.40 4.53 24.92
CA ARG A 104 6.65 3.46 24.23
C ARG A 104 6.58 3.70 22.72
N LEU A 105 6.33 2.62 21.97
CA LEU A 105 6.06 2.71 20.53
C LEU A 105 4.59 3.11 20.31
N VAL A 106 4.34 4.03 19.39
CA VAL A 106 2.99 4.53 19.07
C VAL A 106 2.82 4.62 17.55
N PRO A 107 1.71 4.14 16.97
CA PRO A 107 1.44 4.31 15.55
C PRO A 107 0.92 5.74 15.27
N ARG A 108 1.49 6.39 14.24
CA ARG A 108 1.05 7.71 13.76
C ARG A 108 0.74 7.67 12.27
N LEU A 109 -0.47 8.08 11.90
CA LEU A 109 -0.95 8.04 10.52
C LEU A 109 -0.06 8.88 9.60
N ILE A 110 0.49 8.25 8.56
CA ILE A 110 1.30 8.89 7.52
C ILE A 110 0.47 9.14 6.27
N GLU A 111 -0.22 8.10 5.81
CA GLU A 111 -1.09 8.12 4.64
C GLU A 111 -2.10 6.97 4.68
N LEU A 112 -3.08 7.02 3.79
CA LEU A 112 -4.06 5.97 3.53
C LEU A 112 -4.32 5.92 2.03
N GLN A 113 -4.60 4.73 1.51
CA GLN A 113 -4.81 4.51 0.08
C GLN A 113 -5.88 3.45 -0.14
N ALA A 114 -6.76 3.65 -1.11
CA ALA A 114 -7.72 2.62 -1.55
C ALA A 114 -7.36 1.95 -2.88
N PHE A 115 -6.10 2.13 -3.29
CA PHE A 115 -5.51 1.49 -4.45
C PHE A 115 -4.20 0.73 -4.15
N PRO A 116 -4.15 -0.09 -3.09
CA PRO A 116 -2.94 -0.77 -2.67
C PRO A 116 -2.54 -1.95 -3.55
N SER A 117 -1.28 -2.32 -3.37
CA SER A 117 -0.60 -3.44 -3.99
C SER A 117 -0.04 -4.41 -2.96
N LEU A 118 0.56 -5.52 -3.43
CA LEU A 118 1.38 -6.45 -2.64
C LEU A 118 0.60 -7.47 -1.79
N PHE A 119 -0.70 -7.66 -2.01
CA PHE A 119 -1.47 -8.67 -1.25
C PHE A 119 -0.98 -10.10 -1.54
N GLY A 120 -0.71 -10.43 -2.81
CA GLY A 120 -0.16 -11.73 -3.18
C GLY A 120 1.28 -11.88 -2.69
N PHE A 121 2.09 -10.84 -2.88
CA PHE A 121 3.50 -10.86 -2.49
C PHE A 121 3.72 -11.05 -0.98
N GLN A 122 2.88 -10.49 -0.11
CA GLN A 122 3.08 -10.59 1.34
C GLN A 122 2.90 -12.02 1.89
N LEU A 123 2.06 -12.85 1.25
CA LEU A 123 1.99 -14.29 1.59
C LEU A 123 3.29 -15.00 1.21
N LEU A 124 3.78 -14.75 -0.01
CA LEU A 124 5.04 -15.31 -0.51
C LEU A 124 6.21 -14.91 0.40
N LEU A 125 6.30 -13.64 0.79
CA LEU A 125 7.41 -13.14 1.59
C LEU A 125 7.49 -13.82 2.96
N LEU A 126 6.36 -14.02 3.66
CA LEU A 126 6.33 -14.75 4.93
C LEU A 126 6.79 -16.20 4.76
N HIS A 127 6.34 -16.88 3.70
CA HIS A 127 6.79 -18.23 3.38
C HIS A 127 8.32 -18.28 3.22
N CYS A 128 8.88 -17.39 2.39
CA CYS A 128 10.31 -17.33 2.14
C CYS A 128 11.12 -16.96 3.40
N MET A 129 10.63 -16.05 4.24
CA MET A 129 11.28 -15.72 5.51
C MET A 129 11.33 -16.92 6.46
N ARG A 130 10.26 -17.70 6.58
CA ARG A 130 10.26 -18.91 7.41
C ARG A 130 11.20 -19.99 6.87
N LYS A 131 11.32 -20.11 5.55
CA LYS A 131 12.28 -21.03 4.91
C LYS A 131 13.72 -20.62 5.18
N ALA A 132 14.02 -19.32 5.15
CA ALA A 132 15.36 -18.78 5.38
C ALA A 132 15.76 -18.71 6.86
N TYR A 133 14.80 -18.44 7.76
CA TYR A 133 15.05 -18.13 9.17
C TYR A 133 14.26 -19.07 10.10
N PRO A 134 14.86 -20.20 10.53
CA PRO A 134 14.26 -21.11 11.51
C PRO A 134 13.95 -20.47 12.86
N ALA A 135 14.62 -19.36 13.21
CA ALA A 135 14.38 -18.60 14.42
C ALA A 135 12.96 -17.98 14.51
N ILE A 136 12.24 -17.87 13.38
CA ILE A 136 10.86 -17.40 13.32
C ILE A 136 9.91 -18.53 13.75
N PRO A 137 9.25 -18.45 14.92
CA PRO A 137 8.38 -19.52 15.37
C PRO A 137 7.09 -19.58 14.57
N ARG A 138 6.50 -20.76 14.42
CA ARG A 138 5.23 -20.94 13.68
C ARG A 138 4.05 -20.13 14.22
N LYS A 139 4.03 -19.88 15.54
CA LYS A 139 2.99 -19.06 16.20
C LYS A 139 3.13 -17.56 15.94
N TRP A 140 4.17 -17.12 15.24
CA TRP A 140 4.33 -15.72 14.85
C TRP A 140 3.84 -15.54 13.42
N THR A 141 2.86 -14.67 13.24
CA THR A 141 2.16 -14.44 11.97
C THR A 141 2.12 -12.96 11.63
N SER A 142 1.92 -12.65 10.35
CA SER A 142 1.64 -11.30 9.87
C SER A 142 0.15 -11.05 9.61
N SER A 143 -0.66 -12.12 9.69
CA SER A 143 -2.10 -12.11 9.44
C SER A 143 -2.91 -11.81 10.70
N PHE A 144 -4.05 -11.13 10.52
CA PHE A 144 -4.91 -10.69 11.63
C PHE A 144 -6.23 -11.47 11.67
N GLY A 145 -6.93 -11.43 12.81
CA GLY A 145 -8.24 -12.07 12.98
C GLY A 145 -8.21 -13.61 12.86
N GLY A 146 -7.04 -14.24 13.01
CA GLY A 146 -6.89 -15.70 12.89
C GLY A 146 -7.02 -16.24 11.47
N ILE A 147 -7.01 -15.37 10.44
CA ILE A 147 -7.13 -15.80 9.05
C ILE A 147 -5.93 -16.68 8.65
N LYS A 148 -6.25 -17.83 8.05
CA LYS A 148 -5.28 -18.77 7.47
C LYS A 148 -5.11 -18.50 5.98
N ASP A 149 -4.02 -19.02 5.41
CA ASP A 149 -3.63 -18.80 4.02
C ASP A 149 -4.76 -19.14 3.05
N GLU A 150 -5.46 -20.27 3.21
CA GLU A 150 -6.56 -20.66 2.32
C GLU A 150 -7.74 -19.68 2.38
N ALA A 151 -8.10 -19.22 3.58
CA ALA A 151 -9.17 -18.25 3.78
C ALA A 151 -8.79 -16.85 3.26
N TYR A 152 -7.51 -16.48 3.36
CA TYR A 152 -6.97 -15.25 2.79
C TYR A 152 -7.06 -15.29 1.25
N ILE A 153 -6.61 -16.38 0.64
CA ILE A 153 -6.66 -16.55 -0.82
C ILE A 153 -8.12 -16.54 -1.30
N GLU A 154 -9.02 -17.19 -0.57
CA GLU A 154 -10.44 -17.18 -0.90
C GLU A 154 -11.08 -15.80 -0.76
N LEU A 155 -10.69 -15.02 0.26
CA LEU A 155 -11.13 -13.63 0.40
C LEU A 155 -10.66 -12.76 -0.79
N LEU A 156 -9.42 -12.94 -1.24
CA LEU A 156 -8.93 -12.27 -2.46
C LEU A 156 -9.68 -12.75 -3.71
N ARG A 157 -9.91 -14.06 -3.87
CA ARG A 157 -10.65 -14.63 -5.01
C ARG A 157 -12.07 -14.08 -5.07
N ARG A 158 -12.82 -14.12 -3.97
CA ARG A 158 -14.16 -13.53 -3.85
C ARG A 158 -14.18 -12.05 -4.23
N THR A 159 -13.13 -11.30 -3.88
CA THR A 159 -13.08 -9.86 -4.13
C THR A 159 -12.73 -9.54 -5.59
N ILE A 160 -11.71 -10.22 -6.13
CA ILE A 160 -11.15 -9.94 -7.45
C ILE A 160 -11.90 -10.69 -8.55
N VAL A 161 -12.04 -12.00 -8.41
CA VAL A 161 -12.65 -12.88 -9.42
C VAL A 161 -14.16 -12.97 -9.24
N ASN A 162 -14.61 -13.07 -7.98
CA ASN A 162 -16.00 -13.29 -7.61
C ASN A 162 -16.59 -14.51 -8.35
N ASN A 163 -17.70 -14.33 -9.08
CA ASN A 163 -18.40 -15.36 -9.82
C ASN A 163 -18.04 -15.41 -11.32
N ALA A 164 -17.06 -14.63 -11.78
CA ALA A 164 -16.59 -14.66 -13.17
C ALA A 164 -15.62 -15.81 -13.41
N ASP A 165 -15.46 -16.22 -14.67
CA ASP A 165 -14.35 -17.10 -15.05
C ASP A 165 -13.02 -16.32 -14.90
N PRO A 166 -11.98 -16.87 -14.23
CA PRO A 166 -10.67 -16.23 -14.14
C PRO A 166 -10.10 -15.76 -15.49
N GLU A 167 -10.46 -16.37 -16.61
CA GLU A 167 -10.01 -15.89 -17.92
C GLU A 167 -10.65 -14.57 -18.36
N ASN A 168 -11.83 -14.24 -17.85
CA ASN A 168 -12.52 -12.97 -18.09
C ASN A 168 -12.12 -11.89 -17.07
N VAL A 169 -11.20 -12.20 -16.15
CA VAL A 169 -10.69 -11.27 -15.13
C VAL A 169 -9.23 -10.94 -15.43
N ILE A 170 -8.91 -9.65 -15.48
CA ILE A 170 -7.55 -9.19 -15.73
C ILE A 170 -7.06 -8.29 -14.59
N LEU A 171 -5.74 -8.30 -14.37
CA LEU A 171 -5.04 -7.24 -13.65
C LEU A 171 -4.57 -6.21 -14.69
N LEU A 172 -5.16 -5.02 -14.69
CA LEU A 172 -4.85 -3.97 -15.66
C LEU A 172 -3.77 -3.05 -15.13
N GLU A 173 -2.71 -2.84 -15.91
CA GLU A 173 -1.60 -1.95 -15.58
C GLU A 173 -1.07 -1.28 -16.86
N ILE A 174 -0.41 -0.12 -16.75
CA ILE A 174 0.14 0.62 -17.90
C ILE A 174 1.11 -0.27 -18.68
N GLU A 175 2.17 -0.75 -18.03
CA GLU A 175 3.17 -1.67 -18.59
C GLU A 175 3.60 -2.67 -17.50
N PRO A 176 2.83 -3.76 -17.29
CA PRO A 176 3.00 -4.65 -16.15
C PRO A 176 4.43 -5.17 -15.96
N GLU A 177 5.12 -5.47 -17.06
CA GLU A 177 6.49 -6.00 -17.06
C GLU A 177 7.56 -4.99 -16.62
N LYS A 178 7.26 -3.69 -16.65
CA LYS A 178 8.16 -2.59 -16.24
C LYS A 178 7.93 -2.15 -14.80
N GLN A 179 6.85 -2.59 -14.15
CA GLN A 179 6.53 -2.17 -12.80
C GLN A 179 7.45 -2.82 -11.76
N LYS A 180 7.96 -2.03 -10.81
CA LYS A 180 8.78 -2.53 -9.68
C LYS A 180 8.05 -3.59 -8.85
N THR A 181 6.72 -3.55 -8.84
CA THR A 181 5.87 -4.48 -8.07
C THR A 181 5.39 -5.69 -8.88
N ARG A 182 5.96 -5.96 -10.06
CA ARG A 182 5.52 -7.07 -10.95
C ARG A 182 5.57 -8.47 -10.33
N VAL A 183 6.38 -8.68 -9.29
CA VAL A 183 6.36 -9.92 -8.49
C VAL A 183 5.00 -10.16 -7.83
N ASP A 184 4.29 -9.11 -7.42
CA ASP A 184 2.92 -9.22 -6.88
C ASP A 184 1.91 -9.56 -7.96
N PHE A 185 2.13 -9.13 -9.21
CA PHE A 185 1.29 -9.53 -10.33
C PHE A 185 1.45 -11.02 -10.62
N ALA A 186 2.69 -11.51 -10.58
CA ALA A 186 2.98 -12.93 -10.70
C ALA A 186 2.36 -13.76 -9.57
N ALA A 187 2.56 -13.33 -8.31
CA ALA A 187 1.94 -13.99 -7.16
C ALA A 187 0.41 -14.00 -7.26
N THR A 188 -0.20 -12.88 -7.68
CA THR A 188 -1.66 -12.79 -7.89
C THR A 188 -2.14 -13.74 -8.98
N GLU A 189 -1.40 -13.87 -10.09
CA GLU A 189 -1.69 -14.84 -11.15
C GLU A 189 -1.60 -16.29 -10.63
N THR A 190 -0.55 -16.63 -9.87
CA THR A 190 -0.39 -17.96 -9.24
C THR A 190 -1.55 -18.28 -8.29
N LEU A 191 -2.01 -17.30 -7.51
CA LEU A 191 -3.07 -17.49 -6.51
C LEU A 191 -4.48 -17.55 -7.12
N LEU A 192 -4.75 -16.73 -8.14
CA LEU A 192 -6.12 -16.48 -8.63
C LEU A 192 -6.36 -16.92 -10.08
N GLY A 193 -5.32 -17.23 -10.84
CA GLY A 193 -5.42 -17.64 -12.25
C GLY A 193 -5.69 -16.50 -13.24
N ILE A 194 -5.60 -15.23 -12.80
CA ILE A 194 -5.86 -14.04 -13.62
C ILE A 194 -4.58 -13.55 -14.31
N ARG A 195 -4.70 -12.94 -15.50
CA ARG A 195 -3.52 -12.40 -16.22
C ARG A 195 -3.33 -10.90 -16.01
N SER A 196 -2.08 -10.48 -15.86
CA SER A 196 -1.70 -9.07 -15.98
C SER A 196 -1.69 -8.62 -17.44
N VAL A 197 -2.42 -7.55 -17.76
CA VAL A 197 -2.58 -7.04 -19.13
C VAL A 197 -2.19 -5.56 -19.19
N CYS A 198 -1.40 -5.23 -20.21
CA CYS A 198 -0.97 -3.88 -20.52
C CYS A 198 -2.14 -3.04 -21.05
N LEU A 199 -2.28 -1.81 -20.55
CA LEU A 199 -3.35 -0.88 -20.89
C LEU A 199 -3.49 -0.64 -22.40
N THR A 200 -2.37 -0.54 -23.11
CA THR A 200 -2.36 -0.31 -24.57
C THR A 200 -2.69 -1.56 -25.40
N LYS A 201 -2.74 -2.74 -24.78
CA LYS A 201 -3.08 -4.01 -25.44
C LYS A 201 -4.57 -4.36 -25.36
N ILE A 202 -5.37 -3.52 -24.71
CA ILE A 202 -6.81 -3.69 -24.62
C ILE A 202 -7.45 -3.33 -25.96
N LYS A 203 -8.50 -4.08 -26.35
CA LYS A 203 -9.30 -3.81 -27.54
C LYS A 203 -10.72 -3.44 -27.09
N LYS A 204 -11.20 -2.27 -27.51
CA LYS A 204 -12.58 -1.83 -27.23
C LYS A 204 -13.49 -2.11 -28.43
N ARG A 205 -14.68 -2.66 -28.17
CA ARG A 205 -15.76 -2.82 -29.17
C ARG A 205 -17.09 -2.42 -28.54
N GLY A 206 -17.63 -1.26 -28.94
CA GLY A 206 -18.77 -0.67 -28.25
C GLY A 206 -18.40 -0.36 -26.79
N GLN A 207 -19.16 -0.90 -25.84
CA GLN A 207 -18.88 -0.78 -24.40
C GLN A 207 -18.01 -1.91 -23.84
N GLN A 208 -17.74 -2.95 -24.63
CA GLN A 208 -17.04 -4.14 -24.18
C GLN A 208 -15.53 -4.03 -24.42
N LEU A 209 -14.76 -4.58 -23.49
CA LEU A 209 -13.31 -4.66 -23.57
C LEU A 209 -12.87 -6.11 -23.79
N PHE A 210 -11.79 -6.27 -24.52
CA PHE A 210 -11.20 -7.56 -24.85
C PHE A 210 -9.68 -7.50 -24.71
N TYR A 211 -9.06 -8.65 -24.46
CA TYR A 211 -7.61 -8.83 -24.53
C TYR A 211 -7.25 -10.09 -25.31
N GLU A 212 -6.00 -10.18 -25.74
CA GLU A 212 -5.50 -11.38 -26.42
C GLU A 212 -4.89 -12.36 -25.42
N ARG A 213 -5.33 -13.61 -25.48
CA ARG A 213 -4.80 -14.73 -24.69
C ARG A 213 -4.60 -15.90 -25.63
N ASP A 214 -3.37 -16.40 -25.75
CA ASP A 214 -3.08 -17.61 -26.53
C ASP A 214 -3.63 -17.54 -27.98
N LYS A 215 -3.50 -16.36 -28.61
CA LYS A 215 -4.01 -16.00 -29.96
C LYS A 215 -5.54 -16.01 -30.11
N ARG A 216 -6.30 -16.23 -29.04
CA ARG A 216 -7.75 -15.96 -29.00
C ARG A 216 -8.01 -14.61 -28.34
N GLU A 217 -9.08 -13.98 -28.77
CA GLU A 217 -9.60 -12.79 -28.11
C GLU A 217 -10.56 -13.23 -27.00
N VAL A 218 -10.37 -12.69 -25.79
CA VAL A 218 -11.17 -13.01 -24.61
C VAL A 218 -11.81 -11.73 -24.10
N ARG A 219 -13.12 -11.80 -23.82
CA ARG A 219 -13.88 -10.70 -23.24
C ARG A 219 -13.41 -10.42 -21.81
N ILE A 220 -13.34 -9.16 -21.43
CA ILE A 220 -13.06 -8.74 -20.06
C ILE A 220 -14.40 -8.45 -19.40
N GLU A 221 -14.64 -9.07 -18.25
CA GLU A 221 -15.81 -8.85 -17.40
C GLU A 221 -15.45 -8.10 -16.13
N ARG A 222 -14.27 -8.38 -15.55
CA ARG A 222 -13.77 -7.71 -14.35
C ARG A 222 -12.35 -7.22 -14.54
N ILE A 223 -12.05 -6.03 -14.02
CA ILE A 223 -10.72 -5.44 -14.05
C ILE A 223 -10.26 -5.20 -12.62
N TYR A 224 -9.26 -5.96 -12.17
CA TYR A 224 -8.44 -5.57 -11.03
C TYR A 224 -7.50 -4.46 -11.48
N ASN A 225 -7.91 -3.22 -11.20
CA ASN A 225 -7.20 -2.06 -11.69
C ASN A 225 -5.93 -1.82 -10.86
N ARG A 226 -4.80 -1.64 -11.54
CA ARG A 226 -3.51 -1.25 -10.96
C ARG A 226 -2.90 -0.01 -11.63
N VAL A 227 -3.58 0.58 -12.62
CA VAL A 227 -3.20 1.83 -13.27
C VAL A 227 -3.30 3.02 -12.32
N ILE A 228 -2.16 3.70 -12.11
CA ILE A 228 -2.05 4.94 -11.33
C ILE A 228 -2.25 6.13 -12.29
N PHE A 229 -3.27 6.96 -12.03
CA PHE A 229 -3.62 8.08 -12.94
C PHE A 229 -2.50 9.13 -13.05
N ASP A 230 -1.76 9.40 -11.96
CA ASP A 230 -0.61 10.31 -12.00
C ASP A 230 0.53 9.79 -12.88
N GLU A 231 0.74 8.48 -12.94
CA GLU A 231 1.68 7.87 -13.88
C GLU A 231 1.16 7.96 -15.32
N LEU A 232 -0.12 7.64 -15.52
CA LEU A 232 -0.77 7.69 -16.83
C LEU A 232 -0.73 9.10 -17.45
N MET A 233 -1.02 10.14 -16.66
CA MET A 233 -1.00 11.53 -17.13
C MET A 233 0.39 12.02 -17.53
N ARG A 234 1.46 11.41 -16.99
CA ARG A 234 2.85 11.69 -17.37
C ARG A 234 3.31 10.91 -18.61
N ARG A 235 2.42 10.13 -19.22
CA ARG A 235 2.68 9.31 -20.40
C ARG A 235 1.77 9.69 -21.58
N PRO A 236 1.83 10.95 -22.06
CA PRO A 236 1.05 11.39 -23.22
C PRO A 236 1.47 10.70 -24.53
N ASP A 237 2.58 9.95 -24.51
CA ASP A 237 3.06 9.12 -25.61
C ASP A 237 2.23 7.84 -25.82
N LEU A 238 1.40 7.45 -24.85
CA LEU A 238 0.59 6.23 -24.94
C LEU A 238 -0.66 6.48 -25.78
N ASP A 239 -0.84 5.66 -26.81
CA ASP A 239 -2.11 5.57 -27.54
C ASP A 239 -3.07 4.67 -26.76
N LEU A 240 -4.07 5.28 -26.12
CA LEU A 240 -5.01 4.57 -25.25
C LEU A 240 -6.20 4.05 -26.05
N PRO A 241 -6.47 2.74 -26.04
CA PRO A 241 -7.55 2.14 -26.83
C PRO A 241 -8.96 2.43 -26.26
N PHE A 242 -9.04 2.97 -25.06
CA PHE A 242 -10.27 3.42 -24.42
C PHE A 242 -9.97 4.51 -23.39
N ARG A 243 -11.01 5.21 -22.93
CA ARG A 243 -10.92 6.15 -21.81
C ARG A 243 -11.58 5.53 -20.59
N PHE A 244 -10.99 5.72 -19.42
CA PHE A 244 -11.61 5.26 -18.17
C PHE A 244 -12.98 5.89 -17.94
N GLN A 245 -13.21 7.10 -18.47
CA GLN A 245 -14.49 7.82 -18.38
C GLN A 245 -15.58 7.31 -19.35
N ASP A 246 -15.25 6.33 -20.21
CA ASP A 246 -16.24 5.71 -21.07
C ASP A 246 -17.24 4.87 -20.25
N ASP A 247 -18.48 4.77 -20.71
CA ASP A 247 -19.45 3.81 -20.18
C ASP A 247 -19.07 2.41 -20.67
N LEU A 248 -18.43 1.63 -19.80
CA LEU A 248 -17.84 0.32 -20.11
C LEU A 248 -18.62 -0.79 -19.40
N ASP A 249 -18.87 -1.88 -20.13
CA ASP A 249 -19.50 -3.11 -19.63
C ASP A 249 -18.47 -3.99 -18.91
N VAL A 250 -17.88 -3.45 -17.84
CA VAL A 250 -16.90 -4.11 -16.98
C VAL A 250 -17.14 -3.77 -15.52
N ARG A 251 -16.81 -4.68 -14.61
CA ARG A 251 -16.78 -4.41 -13.17
C ARG A 251 -15.37 -4.04 -12.74
N TRP A 252 -15.21 -2.85 -12.17
CA TRP A 252 -13.95 -2.45 -11.55
C TRP A 252 -13.78 -3.09 -10.17
N VAL A 253 -12.63 -3.73 -9.95
CA VAL A 253 -12.14 -4.11 -8.63
C VAL A 253 -11.02 -3.16 -8.27
N GLY A 254 -11.28 -2.29 -7.29
CA GLY A 254 -10.48 -1.08 -7.08
C GLY A 254 -10.87 0.01 -8.08
N HIS A 255 -12.12 0.47 -8.02
CA HIS A 255 -12.63 1.52 -8.90
C HIS A 255 -11.69 2.75 -8.90
N PRO A 256 -11.34 3.31 -10.08
CA PRO A 256 -10.32 4.36 -10.18
C PRO A 256 -10.55 5.56 -9.28
N ASP A 257 -11.79 6.01 -9.08
CA ASP A 257 -12.09 7.18 -8.24
C ASP A 257 -11.65 7.02 -6.77
N TRP A 258 -11.61 5.79 -6.24
CA TRP A 258 -11.16 5.54 -4.86
C TRP A 258 -9.69 5.89 -4.63
N TYR A 259 -8.87 5.88 -5.69
CA TYR A 259 -7.49 6.37 -5.66
C TYR A 259 -7.40 7.84 -5.22
N PHE A 260 -8.37 8.67 -5.62
CA PHE A 260 -8.42 10.08 -5.26
C PHE A 260 -9.12 10.29 -3.91
N ARG A 261 -10.21 9.58 -3.65
CA ARG A 261 -11.04 9.76 -2.44
C ARG A 261 -10.34 9.37 -1.15
N ILE A 262 -9.67 8.22 -1.13
CA ILE A 262 -8.90 7.73 0.02
C ILE A 262 -7.43 7.94 -0.34
N SER A 263 -6.95 9.14 0.00
CA SER A 263 -5.63 9.63 -0.37
C SER A 263 -5.12 10.64 0.66
N LYS A 264 -4.03 11.35 0.33
CA LYS A 264 -3.54 12.48 1.14
C LYS A 264 -4.61 13.55 1.35
N HIS A 265 -5.57 13.68 0.42
CA HIS A 265 -6.70 14.61 0.53
C HIS A 265 -7.53 14.35 1.79
N SER A 266 -7.60 13.11 2.26
CA SER A 266 -8.39 12.74 3.44
C SER A 266 -7.76 13.20 4.76
N LEU A 267 -6.44 13.42 4.81
CA LEU A 267 -5.70 13.61 6.07
C LEU A 267 -6.17 14.81 6.91
N PRO A 268 -6.51 15.99 6.33
CA PRO A 268 -7.04 17.10 7.12
C PRO A 268 -8.37 16.80 7.84
N PHE A 269 -9.15 15.83 7.35
CA PHE A 269 -10.48 15.51 7.88
C PHE A 269 -10.49 14.37 8.89
N LEU A 270 -9.48 13.51 8.89
CA LEU A 270 -9.37 12.39 9.82
C LEU A 270 -8.85 12.89 11.18
N LYS A 271 -9.65 12.70 12.23
CA LYS A 271 -9.33 13.12 13.60
C LYS A 271 -9.45 11.94 14.56
N THR A 272 -8.31 11.42 14.98
CA THR A 272 -8.17 10.39 16.01
C THR A 272 -6.95 10.69 16.88
N GLU A 273 -6.78 9.95 17.98
CA GLU A 273 -5.55 10.00 18.79
C GLU A 273 -4.29 9.71 17.95
N HIS A 274 -4.42 8.92 16.90
CA HIS A 274 -3.32 8.46 16.03
C HIS A 274 -3.05 9.36 14.82
N THR A 275 -3.84 10.42 14.64
CA THR A 275 -3.66 11.38 13.53
C THR A 275 -2.79 12.57 13.93
N SER A 276 -1.91 12.97 13.01
CA SER A 276 -1.20 14.24 13.10
C SER A 276 -2.03 15.37 12.48
N GLN A 277 -1.92 16.58 13.03
CA GLN A 277 -2.57 17.75 12.45
C GLN A 277 -2.17 17.93 10.98
N ALA A 278 -3.16 18.03 10.10
CA ALA A 278 -2.98 18.32 8.69
C ALA A 278 -3.89 19.46 8.25
N PHE A 279 -3.44 20.23 7.25
CA PHE A 279 -4.13 21.36 6.66
C PHE A 279 -3.95 21.32 5.14
N PHE A 280 -4.92 21.80 4.37
CA PHE A 280 -4.62 22.20 3.01
C PHE A 280 -3.68 23.40 3.03
N ALA A 281 -2.79 23.51 2.04
CA ALA A 281 -1.78 24.57 2.00
C ALA A 281 -2.40 25.97 1.95
N ASN A 282 -3.52 26.14 1.24
CA ASN A 282 -4.28 27.39 1.21
C ASN A 282 -5.01 27.71 2.53
N GLU A 283 -5.10 26.76 3.47
CA GLU A 283 -5.78 26.90 4.76
C GLU A 283 -4.79 26.91 5.94
N PHE A 284 -3.48 26.90 5.66
CA PHE A 284 -2.47 26.82 6.71
C PHE A 284 -2.43 28.11 7.55
N PRO A 285 -2.68 28.04 8.87
CA PRO A 285 -2.80 29.25 9.70
C PRO A 285 -1.55 30.13 9.72
N ALA A 286 -1.70 31.44 9.48
CA ALA A 286 -0.59 32.39 9.40
C ALA A 286 0.31 32.42 10.66
N LYS A 287 -0.25 32.18 11.85
CA LYS A 287 0.49 32.18 13.14
C LYS A 287 1.22 30.87 13.43
N LYS A 288 0.97 29.78 12.70
CA LYS A 288 1.64 28.50 12.94
C LYS A 288 3.07 28.51 12.37
N LYS A 289 4.02 27.94 13.11
CA LYS A 289 5.39 27.70 12.62
C LYS A 289 5.37 26.56 11.60
N ILE A 290 5.96 26.78 10.43
CA ILE A 290 5.96 25.82 9.33
C ILE A 290 7.00 24.69 9.52
N ASP A 291 8.07 24.95 10.28
CA ASP A 291 9.24 24.07 10.43
C ASP A 291 8.90 22.66 10.95
N ASN A 292 7.77 22.53 11.65
CA ASN A 292 7.25 21.27 12.21
C ASN A 292 6.28 20.53 11.26
N TYR A 293 6.17 20.95 10.01
CA TYR A 293 5.30 20.35 9.01
C TYR A 293 6.10 19.86 7.81
N VAL A 294 5.56 18.86 7.12
CA VAL A 294 5.99 18.44 5.78
C VAL A 294 4.92 18.86 4.78
N LEU A 295 5.35 19.32 3.62
CA LEU A 295 4.48 19.71 2.51
C LEU A 295 4.38 18.53 1.54
N LYS A 296 3.16 18.10 1.23
CA LYS A 296 2.91 16.94 0.36
C LYS A 296 1.96 17.34 -0.79
N PRO A 297 2.27 17.00 -2.05
CA PRO A 297 1.31 17.12 -3.14
C PRO A 297 0.19 16.10 -2.96
N LEU A 298 -1.04 16.44 -3.33
CA LEU A 298 -2.19 15.53 -3.26
C LEU A 298 -2.10 14.42 -4.29
N TYR A 299 -1.70 14.75 -5.51
CA TYR A 299 -1.74 13.83 -6.66
C TYR A 299 -0.43 13.09 -6.92
N SER A 300 0.53 13.14 -5.98
CA SER A 300 1.80 12.43 -6.10
C SER A 300 1.88 11.18 -5.20
N PHE A 301 2.55 10.15 -5.72
CA PHE A 301 2.68 8.84 -5.08
C PHE A 301 4.15 8.47 -4.86
N ALA A 302 4.38 7.47 -3.98
CA ALA A 302 5.71 6.98 -3.61
C ALA A 302 6.68 8.06 -3.05
N GLY A 303 6.15 9.11 -2.43
CA GLY A 303 6.94 10.20 -1.83
C GLY A 303 7.46 11.24 -2.82
N LEU A 304 7.09 11.16 -4.10
CA LEU A 304 7.45 12.17 -5.09
C LEU A 304 6.89 13.55 -4.70
N GLY A 305 7.74 14.58 -4.75
CA GLY A 305 7.35 15.96 -4.45
C GLY A 305 7.12 16.28 -2.97
N VAL A 306 7.41 15.35 -2.04
CA VAL A 306 7.33 15.64 -0.60
C VAL A 306 8.51 16.53 -0.19
N ASP A 307 8.19 17.71 0.36
CA ASP A 307 9.17 18.60 0.96
C ASP A 307 9.15 18.44 2.48
N LEU A 308 10.26 17.93 3.03
CA LEU A 308 10.40 17.72 4.47
C LEU A 308 10.69 19.00 5.24
N GLU A 309 11.17 20.05 4.59
CA GLU A 309 11.56 21.31 5.24
C GLU A 309 10.99 22.49 4.45
N PRO A 310 9.64 22.58 4.35
CA PRO A 310 8.99 23.64 3.60
C PRO A 310 9.15 24.99 4.30
N THR A 311 9.17 26.07 3.52
CA THR A 311 9.21 27.45 4.02
C THR A 311 7.96 28.21 3.63
N ARG A 312 7.70 29.34 4.29
CA ARG A 312 6.54 30.20 3.99
C ARG A 312 6.60 30.76 2.58
N GLU A 313 7.80 31.04 2.10
CA GLU A 313 8.08 31.53 0.76
C GLU A 313 7.68 30.47 -0.28
N LYS A 314 8.13 29.22 -0.09
CA LYS A 314 7.73 28.09 -0.96
C LYS A 314 6.22 27.89 -0.95
N LEU A 315 5.59 27.94 0.22
CA LEU A 315 4.14 27.80 0.35
C LEU A 315 3.38 28.88 -0.43
N SER A 316 3.87 30.12 -0.39
CA SER A 316 3.27 31.26 -1.09
C SER A 316 3.51 31.21 -2.61
N ALA A 317 4.53 30.49 -3.05
CA ALA A 317 4.91 30.35 -4.45
C ALA A 317 4.21 29.17 -5.17
N LEU A 318 3.38 28.38 -4.47
CA LEU A 318 2.62 27.29 -5.08
C LEU A 318 1.59 27.85 -6.07
N GLU A 319 1.57 27.31 -7.29
CA GLU A 319 0.58 27.68 -8.32
C GLU A 319 -0.84 27.31 -7.88
N ASN A 320 -1.03 26.07 -7.39
CA ASN A 320 -2.31 25.54 -6.95
C ASN A 320 -2.25 25.07 -5.49
N PRO A 321 -2.27 25.97 -4.48
CA PRO A 321 -2.08 25.58 -3.07
C PRO A 321 -3.20 24.68 -2.50
N ARG A 322 -4.34 24.52 -3.20
CA ARG A 322 -5.38 23.55 -2.83
C ARG A 322 -5.00 22.10 -3.12
N GLU A 323 -4.03 21.89 -4.00
CA GLU A 323 -3.53 20.56 -4.40
C GLU A 323 -2.38 20.07 -3.50
N TRP A 324 -2.19 20.72 -2.35
CA TRP A 324 -1.12 20.43 -1.42
C TRP A 324 -1.65 20.43 0.01
N ILE A 325 -1.03 19.61 0.85
CA ILE A 325 -1.29 19.58 2.29
C ILE A 325 -0.01 19.82 3.08
N LEU A 326 -0.15 20.45 4.24
CA LEU A 326 0.85 20.42 5.30
C LEU A 326 0.43 19.45 6.38
N GLN A 327 1.26 18.46 6.66
CA GLN A 327 1.06 17.50 7.76
C GLN A 327 2.15 17.67 8.80
N LYS A 328 1.77 17.70 10.08
CA LYS A 328 2.72 17.80 11.19
C LYS A 328 3.69 16.61 11.15
N LYS A 329 4.98 16.88 11.27
CA LYS A 329 6.04 15.88 11.35
C LYS A 329 5.80 14.94 12.52
N VAL A 330 6.12 13.67 12.30
CA VAL A 330 6.15 12.64 13.34
C VAL A 330 7.60 12.27 13.64
N ASN A 331 7.85 11.77 14.85
CA ASN A 331 9.18 11.34 15.25
C ASN A 331 9.29 9.81 15.23
N TYR A 332 9.84 9.27 14.14
CA TYR A 332 10.04 7.83 13.96
C TYR A 332 10.99 7.26 15.01
N ALA A 333 10.60 6.13 15.60
CA ALA A 333 11.43 5.41 16.55
C ALA A 333 12.55 4.65 15.85
N GLU A 334 13.77 4.77 16.37
CA GLU A 334 14.89 3.88 16.04
C GLU A 334 14.82 2.67 16.96
N PHE A 335 14.06 1.64 16.55
CA PHE A 335 13.64 0.56 17.46
C PHE A 335 14.03 -0.84 17.01
N VAL A 336 14.51 -1.02 15.77
CA VAL A 336 14.93 -2.33 15.26
C VAL A 336 16.45 -2.44 15.35
N PRO A 337 17.01 -3.05 16.40
CA PRO A 337 18.45 -3.26 16.49
C PRO A 337 18.91 -4.25 15.42
N THR A 338 19.91 -3.85 14.67
CA THR A 338 20.55 -4.64 13.61
C THR A 338 21.76 -5.38 14.18
N VAL A 339 22.33 -6.31 13.39
CA VAL A 339 23.60 -6.98 13.77
C VAL A 339 24.82 -6.07 13.63
N ASP A 340 24.71 -4.97 12.87
CA ASP A 340 25.78 -3.99 12.65
C ASP A 340 25.83 -2.87 13.72
N GLY A 341 24.96 -2.96 14.74
CA GLY A 341 24.92 -2.01 15.86
C GLY A 341 24.09 -0.74 15.60
N THR A 342 23.55 -0.57 14.39
CA THR A 342 22.59 0.50 14.07
C THR A 342 21.16 0.13 14.48
N LYS A 343 20.24 1.08 14.34
CA LYS A 343 18.82 0.85 14.58
C LYS A 343 18.00 1.37 13.41
N SER A 344 17.27 0.47 12.76
CA SER A 344 16.35 0.87 11.68
C SER A 344 15.05 1.43 12.24
N LYS A 345 14.46 2.33 11.47
CA LYS A 345 13.09 2.84 11.61
C LYS A 345 12.16 2.00 10.73
N ALA A 346 10.87 2.04 11.03
CA ALA A 346 9.88 1.36 10.20
C ALA A 346 8.55 2.11 10.11
N GLU A 347 7.91 1.94 8.97
CA GLU A 347 6.47 2.14 8.78
C GLU A 347 5.78 0.79 8.68
N ILE A 348 4.58 0.70 9.21
CA ILE A 348 3.68 -0.44 9.07
C ILE A 348 2.42 -0.02 8.32
N ARG A 349 2.16 -0.72 7.23
CA ARG A 349 0.97 -0.62 6.38
C ARG A 349 0.00 -1.71 6.79
N MET A 350 -1.15 -1.33 7.30
CA MET A 350 -2.23 -2.24 7.66
C MET A 350 -3.13 -2.46 6.45
N MET A 351 -3.36 -3.70 6.04
CA MET A 351 -3.98 -4.03 4.75
C MET A 351 -5.38 -4.64 4.93
N PHE A 352 -6.38 -3.98 4.37
CA PHE A 352 -7.78 -4.38 4.41
C PHE A 352 -8.28 -4.82 3.05
N VAL A 353 -9.17 -5.82 3.05
CA VAL A 353 -9.95 -6.26 1.90
C VAL A 353 -11.43 -6.09 2.22
N TRP A 354 -12.19 -5.53 1.29
CA TRP A 354 -13.62 -5.29 1.44
C TRP A 354 -14.39 -5.81 0.21
N PRO A 355 -14.86 -7.06 0.26
CA PRO A 355 -15.72 -7.61 -0.79
C PRO A 355 -16.99 -6.78 -0.96
N GLU A 356 -17.51 -6.69 -2.20
CA GLU A 356 -18.63 -5.79 -2.58
C GLU A 356 -19.92 -6.00 -1.76
N ASN A 357 -20.14 -7.21 -1.23
CA ASN A 357 -21.35 -7.56 -0.48
C ASN A 357 -21.10 -7.67 1.04
N ASP A 358 -19.88 -7.47 1.50
CA ASP A 358 -19.54 -7.58 2.91
C ASP A 358 -19.84 -6.23 3.60
N ARG A 359 -20.35 -6.29 4.84
CA ARG A 359 -20.70 -5.08 5.60
C ARG A 359 -19.48 -4.29 6.05
N GLU A 360 -18.38 -4.99 6.30
CA GLU A 360 -17.19 -4.44 6.94
C GLU A 360 -15.92 -4.90 6.23
N PRO A 361 -14.91 -4.02 6.12
CA PRO A 361 -13.59 -4.39 5.64
C PRO A 361 -12.88 -5.31 6.64
N VAL A 362 -12.18 -6.32 6.12
CA VAL A 362 -11.41 -7.29 6.92
C VAL A 362 -9.95 -6.88 6.91
N LEU A 363 -9.33 -6.71 8.08
CA LEU A 363 -7.88 -6.55 8.22
C LEU A 363 -7.22 -7.91 8.00
N VAL A 364 -6.40 -8.03 6.95
CA VAL A 364 -5.89 -9.34 6.51
C VAL A 364 -4.41 -9.55 6.76
N ASN A 365 -3.58 -8.53 6.58
CA ASN A 365 -2.12 -8.63 6.65
C ASN A 365 -1.50 -7.25 6.88
N ASN A 366 -0.18 -7.20 6.93
CA ASN A 366 0.57 -5.96 6.95
C ASN A 366 1.75 -5.96 5.98
N LEU A 367 2.28 -4.77 5.72
CA LEU A 367 3.54 -4.56 5.05
C LEU A 367 4.41 -3.61 5.84
N VAL A 368 5.70 -3.89 5.91
CA VAL A 368 6.66 -3.01 6.59
C VAL A 368 7.62 -2.40 5.59
N ARG A 369 7.86 -1.10 5.73
CA ARG A 369 8.96 -0.40 5.04
C ARG A 369 9.99 0.00 6.08
N MET A 370 11.22 -0.47 5.93
CA MET A 370 12.34 -0.17 6.83
C MET A 370 13.29 0.86 6.20
N SER A 371 13.84 1.77 7.01
CA SER A 371 14.77 2.81 6.58
C SER A 371 15.68 3.24 7.74
N HIS A 372 16.87 3.73 7.41
CA HIS A 372 17.70 4.51 8.35
C HIS A 372 17.54 6.03 8.16
N GLY A 373 16.95 6.45 7.04
CA GLY A 373 16.82 7.85 6.64
C GLY A 373 15.57 8.56 7.18
N LYS A 374 15.49 9.88 6.93
CA LYS A 374 14.31 10.72 7.24
C LYS A 374 13.11 10.42 6.31
N MET A 375 13.36 9.90 5.09
CA MET A 375 12.32 9.47 4.15
C MET A 375 12.22 7.94 4.08
N MET A 376 11.00 7.47 3.87
CA MET A 376 10.66 6.06 3.64
C MET A 376 10.35 5.88 2.16
N GLY A 377 11.24 5.21 1.41
CA GLY A 377 11.07 4.99 -0.03
C GLY A 377 12.18 4.10 -0.60
N VAL A 378 11.83 3.31 -1.63
CA VAL A 378 12.71 2.29 -2.23
C VAL A 378 13.95 2.92 -2.88
N ASP A 379 13.80 4.15 -3.41
CA ASP A 379 14.85 4.83 -4.19
C ASP A 379 15.89 5.57 -3.33
N PHE A 380 15.67 5.72 -2.02
CA PHE A 380 16.51 6.55 -1.14
C PHE A 380 17.48 5.77 -0.23
N ASN A 381 17.49 4.43 -0.30
CA ASN A 381 18.25 3.58 0.64
C ASN A 381 19.01 2.41 -0.03
N ILE A 382 19.38 2.53 -1.31
CA ILE A 382 19.92 1.43 -2.12
C ILE A 382 21.19 0.80 -1.48
N ASP A 383 22.07 1.61 -0.89
CA ASP A 383 23.36 1.16 -0.33
C ASP A 383 23.33 0.79 1.17
N LYS A 384 22.15 0.76 1.80
CA LYS A 384 22.04 0.52 3.24
C LYS A 384 21.56 -0.89 3.54
N THR A 385 22.06 -1.49 4.62
CA THR A 385 21.60 -2.76 5.18
C THR A 385 20.42 -2.55 6.13
N TRP A 386 19.61 -3.58 6.36
CA TRP A 386 18.46 -3.55 7.29
C TRP A 386 17.38 -2.53 6.94
N VAL A 387 17.14 -2.37 5.65
CA VAL A 387 16.15 -1.46 5.06
C VAL A 387 15.42 -2.15 3.90
N GLY A 388 14.31 -1.58 3.45
CA GLY A 388 13.50 -2.13 2.36
C GLY A 388 12.17 -2.74 2.82
N ALA A 389 11.56 -3.54 1.96
CA ALA A 389 10.28 -4.19 2.20
C ALA A 389 10.42 -5.36 3.19
N SER A 390 9.46 -5.48 4.10
CA SER A 390 9.44 -6.51 5.15
C SER A 390 8.00 -6.79 5.62
N ILE A 391 7.88 -7.58 6.68
CA ILE A 391 6.64 -7.92 7.39
C ILE A 391 6.80 -7.66 8.89
N ALA A 392 5.73 -7.24 9.53
CA ALA A 392 5.58 -7.29 10.98
C ALA A 392 4.97 -8.62 11.39
N LEU A 393 5.58 -9.25 12.38
CA LEU A 393 5.13 -10.48 12.99
C LEU A 393 4.68 -10.20 14.42
N HIS A 394 3.54 -10.75 14.78
CA HIS A 394 3.01 -10.77 16.15
C HIS A 394 2.68 -12.21 16.54
N ARG A 395 2.50 -12.46 17.83
CA ARG A 395 1.99 -13.76 18.31
C ARG A 395 0.54 -13.92 17.87
N ALA A 396 0.22 -15.04 17.25
CA ALA A 396 -1.14 -15.49 17.07
C ALA A 396 -1.74 -15.87 18.44
N GLU A 397 -3.00 -15.53 18.65
CA GLU A 397 -3.77 -15.93 19.83
C GLU A 397 -3.99 -17.45 19.92
#